data_AF-A0A386CA78-F1
#
_entry.id   AF-A0A386CA78-F1
#
_cell.length_a   1.000
_cell.length_b   1.000
_cell.length_c   1.000
_cell.angle_alpha   90.00
_cell.angle_beta   90.00
_cell.angle_gamma   90.00
#
_symmetry.space_group_name_H-M   'P 1'
#
loop_
_entity.id
_entity.type
_entity.pdbx_description
1 polymer ?
#
loop_
_entity_poly.entity_id
_entity_poly.type
_entity_poly.pdbx_seq_one_letter_code
_entity_poly.pdbx_strand_id
1 'polypeptide(L)'
;MVECLEEVHLTVAASNPIRHVVIIVKENHGYDNYFGTFPGGSGATMARSPNPPPSDPDHRHAAWLTRDQTAPRVQFQQKDISTYWDLATGYTLCDNYYTDVAGPSTPNHLMLIMGDSPL
;
A
#
# COMPACT_ATOMS: atom_id res chain seq x y z
N MET A 1 -40.89 10.70 -41.05
CA MET A 1 -40.14 10.51 -39.80
C MET A 1 -40.36 9.08 -39.37
N VAL A 2 -39.28 8.29 -39.38
CA VAL A 2 -38.97 7.11 -38.55
C VAL A 2 -37.95 6.32 -39.38
N GLU A 3 -36.68 6.61 -39.14
CA GLU A 3 -35.59 5.71 -39.48
C GLU A 3 -35.62 4.57 -38.46
N CYS A 4 -35.68 3.32 -38.92
CA CYS A 4 -35.42 2.15 -38.09
C CYS A 4 -33.91 2.05 -37.87
N LEU A 5 -33.44 2.52 -36.72
CA LEU A 5 -32.10 2.26 -36.22
C LEU A 5 -32.16 1.03 -35.32
N GLU A 6 -31.62 -0.10 -35.78
CA GLU A 6 -31.28 -1.20 -34.88
C GLU A 6 -30.04 -1.92 -35.44
N GLU A 7 -28.89 -1.62 -34.84
CA GLU A 7 -27.74 -2.52 -34.69
C GLU A 7 -26.89 -1.91 -33.55
N VAL A 8 -27.35 -2.06 -32.31
CA VAL A 8 -26.49 -1.89 -31.14
C VAL A 8 -25.49 -3.04 -31.19
N HIS A 9 -24.31 -2.78 -31.77
CA HIS A 9 -23.17 -3.66 -31.59
C HIS A 9 -22.89 -3.75 -30.09
N LEU A 10 -23.30 -4.85 -29.46
CA LEU A 10 -22.84 -5.25 -28.14
C LEU A 10 -21.32 -5.43 -28.24
N THR A 11 -20.57 -4.41 -27.82
CA THR A 11 -19.13 -4.53 -27.64
C THR A 11 -18.89 -5.58 -26.57
N VAL A 12 -18.30 -6.69 -27.00
CA VAL A 12 -17.81 -7.80 -26.18
C VAL A 12 -17.17 -7.26 -24.90
N ALA A 13 -17.66 -7.70 -23.74
CA ALA A 13 -16.99 -7.46 -22.46
C ALA A 13 -15.52 -7.88 -22.60
N ALA A 14 -14.59 -6.93 -22.50
CA ALA A 14 -13.17 -7.21 -22.62
C ALA A 14 -12.82 -8.32 -21.61
N SER A 15 -12.40 -9.48 -22.12
CA SER A 15 -11.91 -10.56 -21.26
C SER A 15 -10.71 -10.02 -20.49
N ASN A 16 -10.78 -10.02 -19.16
CA ASN A 16 -9.66 -9.56 -18.34
C ASN A 16 -8.42 -10.40 -18.69
N PRO A 17 -7.32 -9.79 -19.18
CA PRO A 17 -6.12 -10.55 -19.57
C PRO A 17 -5.37 -11.14 -18.37
N ILE A 18 -5.68 -10.70 -17.14
CA ILE A 18 -5.02 -11.16 -15.91
C ILE A 18 -5.54 -12.56 -15.57
N ARG A 19 -4.66 -13.56 -15.66
CA ARG A 19 -4.98 -14.96 -15.28
C ARG A 19 -4.36 -15.41 -13.96
N HIS A 20 -3.35 -14.69 -13.50
CA HIS A 20 -2.62 -15.00 -12.28
C HIS A 20 -2.41 -13.72 -11.47
N VAL A 21 -2.66 -13.82 -10.17
CA VAL A 21 -2.35 -12.77 -9.21
C VAL A 21 -1.38 -13.37 -8.20
N VAL A 22 -0.23 -12.72 -8.03
CA VAL A 22 0.73 -13.05 -6.97
C VAL A 22 0.70 -11.91 -5.98
N ILE A 23 0.35 -12.22 -4.73
CA ILE A 23 0.29 -11.25 -3.65
C ILE A 23 1.56 -11.42 -2.82
N ILE A 24 2.38 -10.36 -2.74
CA ILE A 24 3.58 -10.32 -1.92
C ILE A 24 3.33 -9.34 -0.79
N VAL A 25 3.16 -9.86 0.43
CA VAL A 25 2.93 -9.05 1.63
C VAL A 25 4.28 -8.72 2.28
N LYS A 26 4.50 -7.44 2.56
CA LYS A 26 5.62 -6.95 3.38
C LYS A 26 5.11 -6.59 4.77
N GLU A 27 6.02 -6.55 5.73
CA GLU A 27 5.70 -6.33 7.14
C GLU A 27 6.15 -4.95 7.61
N ASN A 28 5.38 -4.38 8.55
CA ASN A 28 5.78 -3.27 9.44
C ASN A 28 6.32 -1.97 8.81
N HIS A 29 5.92 -1.64 7.57
CA HIS A 29 6.31 -0.38 6.92
C HIS A 29 5.11 0.42 6.42
N GLY A 30 5.08 1.71 6.76
CA GLY A 30 4.11 2.66 6.21
C GLY A 30 4.59 3.32 4.92
N TYR A 31 3.66 3.97 4.20
CA TYR A 31 3.95 4.67 2.94
C TYR A 31 5.09 5.68 3.10
N ASP A 32 5.01 6.59 4.08
CA ASP A 32 6.04 7.62 4.28
C ASP A 32 7.42 7.03 4.58
N ASN A 33 7.46 5.84 5.20
CA ASN A 33 8.72 5.18 5.52
C ASN A 33 9.44 4.68 4.26
N TYR A 34 8.73 4.25 3.22
CA TYR A 34 9.34 3.72 1.98
C TYR A 34 9.37 4.74 0.84
N PHE A 35 8.29 5.51 0.69
CA PHE A 35 7.97 6.28 -0.51
C PHE A 35 7.55 7.72 -0.20
N GLY A 36 7.75 8.22 1.02
CA GLY A 36 7.28 9.57 1.37
C GLY A 36 7.90 10.69 0.53
N THR A 37 9.07 10.47 -0.07
CA THR A 37 9.70 11.39 -1.04
C THR A 37 9.58 10.93 -2.50
N PHE A 38 8.71 9.97 -2.79
CA PHE A 38 8.49 9.50 -4.16
C PHE A 38 7.92 10.63 -5.04
N PRO A 39 8.50 10.91 -6.22
CA PRO A 39 8.07 12.04 -7.05
C PRO A 39 6.60 11.99 -7.42
N GLY A 40 5.86 13.06 -7.11
CA GLY A 40 4.43 13.15 -7.41
C GLY A 40 3.50 12.43 -6.43
N GLY A 41 4.03 11.78 -5.39
CA GLY A 41 3.23 11.16 -4.34
C GLY A 41 2.81 12.12 -3.22
N SER A 42 1.81 11.73 -2.43
CA SER A 42 1.25 12.53 -1.32
C SER A 42 2.02 12.43 0.01
N GLY A 43 3.26 11.97 -0.03
CA GLY A 43 4.03 11.62 1.17
C GLY A 43 4.73 12.79 1.86
N ALA A 44 5.27 12.51 3.05
CA ALA A 44 6.07 13.45 3.82
C ALA A 44 7.58 13.20 3.74
N THR A 45 8.36 14.28 3.88
CA THR A 45 9.81 14.19 4.08
C THR A 45 10.12 14.00 5.57
N MET A 46 10.89 12.97 5.89
CA MET A 46 11.27 12.61 7.28
C MET A 46 12.77 12.38 7.41
N ALA A 47 13.25 12.19 8.64
CA ALA A 47 14.64 11.84 8.90
C ALA A 47 14.98 10.47 8.26
N ARG A 48 16.22 10.28 7.81
CA ARG A 48 16.64 9.01 7.23
C ARG A 48 16.57 7.87 8.25
N SER A 49 15.95 6.76 7.87
CA SER A 49 15.92 5.51 8.63
C SER A 49 17.25 4.76 8.49
N PRO A 50 17.82 4.21 9.57
CA PRO A 50 18.94 3.29 9.47
C PRO A 50 18.50 1.94 8.87
N ASN A 51 19.44 1.23 8.26
CA ASN A 51 19.26 -0.12 7.73
C ASN A 51 20.42 -1.02 8.22
N PRO A 52 20.19 -1.97 9.14
CA PRO A 52 18.90 -2.35 9.72
C PRO A 52 18.34 -1.30 10.70
N PRO A 53 17.03 -1.33 10.99
CA PRO A 53 16.43 -0.54 12.07
C PRO A 53 17.08 -0.87 13.43
N PRO A 54 17.16 0.09 14.38
CA PRO A 54 17.86 -0.13 15.66
C PRO A 54 17.08 -1.06 16.60
N SER A 55 15.75 -1.05 16.48
CA SER A 55 14.81 -1.87 17.24
C SER A 55 13.51 -1.98 16.45
N ASP A 56 12.76 -3.04 16.68
CA ASP A 56 11.40 -3.18 16.16
C ASP A 56 10.45 -2.22 16.90
N PRO A 57 9.76 -1.30 16.21
CA PRO A 57 8.79 -0.41 16.83
C PRO A 57 7.57 -1.18 17.35
N ASP A 58 7.00 -0.72 18.47
CA ASP A 58 5.73 -1.25 18.97
C ASP A 58 4.61 -0.97 17.96
N HIS A 59 4.05 -2.03 17.40
CA HIS A 59 3.01 -2.00 16.37
C HIS A 59 1.69 -2.59 16.88
N ARG A 60 1.48 -2.61 18.20
CA ARG A 60 0.18 -2.98 18.81
C ARG A 60 -0.84 -1.84 18.68
N HIS A 61 -2.12 -2.19 18.78
CA HIS A 61 -3.22 -1.21 18.74
C HIS A 61 -3.03 -0.07 19.78
N ALA A 62 -2.57 -0.41 20.99
CA ALA A 62 -2.31 0.58 22.03
C ALA A 62 -1.25 1.62 21.61
N ALA A 63 -0.19 1.22 20.91
CA ALA A 63 0.82 2.15 20.39
C ALA A 63 0.25 3.02 19.26
N TRP A 64 -0.63 2.46 18.43
CA TRP A 64 -1.32 3.22 17.39
C TRP A 64 -2.18 4.36 17.96
N LEU A 65 -2.81 4.16 19.11
CA LEU A 65 -3.62 5.20 19.78
C LEU A 65 -2.78 6.41 20.22
N THR A 66 -1.49 6.22 20.49
CA THR A 66 -0.54 7.27 20.90
C THR A 66 0.50 7.60 19.82
N ARG A 67 0.22 7.24 18.56
CA ARG A 67 1.20 7.31 17.46
C ARG A 67 1.64 8.73 17.12
N ASP A 68 0.81 9.72 17.42
CA ASP A 68 1.14 11.14 17.26
C ASP A 68 2.41 11.51 18.03
N GLN A 69 2.60 10.89 19.20
CA GLN A 69 3.73 11.11 20.10
C GLN A 69 4.82 10.04 19.98
N THR A 70 4.44 8.81 19.62
CA THR A 70 5.32 7.62 19.76
C THR A 70 5.82 7.03 18.44
N ALA A 71 5.17 7.32 17.31
CA ALA A 71 5.54 6.68 16.05
C ALA A 71 6.94 7.15 15.57
N PRO A 72 7.78 6.23 15.09
CA PRO A 72 9.05 6.59 14.49
C PRO A 72 8.80 7.39 13.20
N ARG A 73 9.29 8.63 13.15
CA ARG A 73 9.19 9.52 11.99
C ARG A 73 10.46 9.44 11.15
N VAL A 74 10.68 8.26 10.55
CA VAL A 74 11.87 7.96 9.76
C VAL A 74 11.52 7.38 8.40
N GLN A 75 12.42 7.51 7.43
CA GLN A 75 12.20 7.16 6.04
C GLN A 75 13.45 6.58 5.38
N PHE A 76 13.30 5.50 4.63
CA PHE A 76 14.34 5.00 3.73
C PHE A 76 14.47 5.89 2.51
N GLN A 77 15.71 6.08 2.07
CA GLN A 77 15.98 6.72 0.79
C GLN A 77 15.93 5.69 -0.33
N GLN A 78 15.75 6.14 -1.57
CA GLN A 78 15.77 5.28 -2.76
C GLN A 78 16.97 4.32 -2.77
N LYS A 79 18.17 4.80 -2.42
CA LYS A 79 19.38 3.98 -2.36
C LYS A 79 19.34 2.86 -1.30
N ASP A 80 18.52 3.01 -0.27
CA ASP A 80 18.42 2.04 0.83
C ASP A 80 17.52 0.86 0.42
N ILE A 81 16.59 1.07 -0.52
CA ILE A 81 15.56 0.12 -0.96
C ILE A 81 15.30 0.21 -2.48
N SER A 82 16.37 0.22 -3.29
CA SER A 82 16.31 0.57 -4.72
C SER A 82 15.32 -0.28 -5.51
N THR A 83 15.26 -1.59 -5.27
CA THR A 83 14.32 -2.49 -5.94
C THR A 83 12.86 -2.08 -5.76
N TYR A 84 12.47 -1.57 -4.59
CA TYR A 84 11.10 -1.12 -4.37
C TYR A 84 10.79 0.18 -5.12
N TRP A 85 11.77 1.08 -5.20
CA TRP A 85 11.64 2.31 -5.98
C TRP A 85 11.59 2.05 -7.48
N ASP A 86 12.36 1.06 -7.97
CA ASP A 86 12.31 0.64 -9.37
C ASP A 86 10.91 0.09 -9.72
N LEU A 87 10.32 -0.73 -8.83
CA LEU A 87 8.95 -1.21 -8.98
C LEU A 87 7.93 -0.06 -8.95
N ALA A 88 8.04 0.85 -7.99
CA ALA A 88 7.13 2.00 -7.89
C ALA A 88 7.23 2.95 -9.09
N THR A 89 8.40 3.05 -9.71
CA THR A 89 8.62 3.88 -10.92
C THR A 89 8.10 3.19 -12.18
N GLY A 90 8.27 1.87 -12.28
CA GLY A 90 7.85 1.09 -13.45
C GLY A 90 6.38 0.69 -13.46
N TYR A 91 5.69 0.75 -12.32
CA TYR A 91 4.32 0.28 -12.14
C TYR A 91 3.46 1.27 -11.34
N THR A 92 2.22 0.88 -11.04
CA THR A 92 1.32 1.69 -10.24
C THR A 92 1.68 1.63 -8.76
N LEU A 93 1.88 2.80 -8.15
CA LEU A 93 2.00 2.99 -6.71
C LEU A 93 0.70 3.63 -6.18
N CYS A 94 0.09 3.02 -5.16
CA CYS A 94 -1.07 3.59 -4.47
C CYS A 94 -0.62 4.33 -3.21
N ASP A 95 -0.77 5.66 -3.18
CA ASP A 95 -0.34 6.52 -2.07
C ASP A 95 -1.45 6.84 -1.05
N ASN A 96 -2.64 6.29 -1.26
CA ASN A 96 -3.81 6.40 -0.39
C ASN A 96 -4.40 5.01 -0.09
N TYR A 97 -3.52 4.04 0.21
CA TYR A 97 -3.89 2.69 0.61
C TYR A 97 -3.60 2.49 2.10
N TYR A 98 -4.61 2.07 2.86
CA TYR A 98 -4.56 2.00 4.32
C TYR A 98 -4.76 0.57 4.79
N THR A 99 -4.17 0.27 5.94
CA THR A 99 -4.44 -0.98 6.67
C THR A 99 -5.89 -0.97 7.17
N ASP A 100 -6.58 -2.10 7.10
CA ASP A 100 -7.98 -2.22 7.54
C ASP A 100 -8.12 -2.05 9.06
N VAL A 101 -7.21 -2.69 9.82
CA VAL A 101 -7.19 -2.63 11.29
C VAL A 101 -5.96 -1.89 11.76
N ALA A 102 -6.19 -0.83 12.54
CA ALA A 102 -5.15 -0.08 13.23
C ALA A 102 -4.45 -0.95 14.29
N GLY A 103 -3.43 -1.71 13.92
CA GLY A 103 -2.80 -2.64 14.84
C GLY A 103 -1.76 -3.55 14.18
N PRO A 104 -1.49 -4.72 14.79
CA PRO A 104 -0.41 -5.61 14.36
C PRO A 104 -0.78 -6.41 13.09
N SER A 105 0.13 -7.31 12.67
CA SER A 105 0.00 -8.08 11.43
C SER A 105 -1.19 -9.04 11.43
N THR A 106 -1.46 -9.76 12.52
CA THR A 106 -2.52 -10.80 12.58
C THR A 106 -3.88 -10.34 12.08
N PRO A 107 -4.51 -9.26 12.60
CA PRO A 107 -5.82 -8.83 12.11
C PRO A 107 -5.78 -8.41 10.62
N ASN A 108 -4.71 -7.75 10.17
CA ASN A 108 -4.60 -7.30 8.77
C ASN A 108 -4.37 -8.45 7.79
N HIS A 109 -3.68 -9.52 8.21
CA HIS A 109 -3.57 -10.73 7.41
C HIS A 109 -4.91 -11.46 7.27
N LEU A 110 -5.73 -11.47 8.33
CA LEU A 110 -7.08 -12.02 8.26
C LEU A 110 -7.97 -11.18 7.34
N MET A 111 -7.90 -9.85 7.41
CA MET A 111 -8.60 -8.95 6.48
C MET A 111 -8.20 -9.20 5.02
N LEU A 112 -6.91 -9.36 4.73
CA LEU A 112 -6.43 -9.65 3.38
C LEU A 112 -7.01 -10.94 2.79
N ILE A 113 -7.11 -12.00 3.61
CA ILE A 113 -7.50 -13.34 3.12
C ILE A 113 -9.01 -13.56 3.18
N MET A 114 -9.68 -13.02 4.21
CA MET A 114 -11.08 -13.34 4.52
C MET A 114 -12.00 -12.12 4.45
N GLY A 115 -11.47 -10.90 4.36
CA GLY A 115 -12.27 -9.67 4.44
C GLY A 115 -12.89 -9.43 5.81
N ASP A 116 -12.42 -10.14 6.84
CA ASP A 116 -12.88 -10.01 8.23
C ASP A 116 -11.76 -10.41 9.20
N SER A 117 -11.73 -9.77 10.36
CA SER A 117 -10.83 -10.12 11.45
C SER A 117 -11.50 -9.85 12.79
N PRO A 118 -11.36 -10.74 13.79
CA PRO A 118 -11.81 -10.44 15.14
C PRO A 118 -11.11 -9.18 15.66
N LEU A 119 -11.91 -8.22 16.14
CA LEU A 119 -11.43 -7.02 16.81
C LEU A 119 -10.99 -7.32 18.25
#